data_AF-A0A2H0RCQ2-F1
#
_entry.id   AF-A0A2H0RCQ2-F1
#
_cell.length_a   1.000
_cell.length_b   1.000
_cell.length_c   1.000
_cell.angle_alpha   90.00
_cell.angle_beta   90.00
_cell.angle_gamma   90.00
#
_symmetry.space_group_name_H-M   'P 1'
#
loop_
_entity.id
_entity.type
_entity.pdbx_description
1 polymer ?
#
loop_
_entity_poly.entity_id
_entity_poly.type
_entity_poly.pdbx_seq_one_letter_code
_entity_poly.pdbx_strand_id
1 'polypeptide(L)'
;MTIIRPRKENYVLKYLLGGLVSTFILVSICGVFFYNKFVSNRHEVSRYKTIVREVEIKNAELKDNYYKLTNSEKINEIYNSSGLFIEKNPEYVKKQQMVMNNQ
;
A
#
# COMPACT_ATOMS: atom_id res chain seq x y z
N MET A 1 58.89 14.06 61.03
CA MET A 1 58.30 12.99 60.20
C MET A 1 57.14 13.62 59.42
N THR A 2 57.31 13.85 58.12
CA THR A 2 56.35 14.63 57.32
C THR A 2 55.43 13.67 56.58
N ILE A 3 54.14 13.65 56.96
CA ILE A 3 53.13 12.79 56.36
C ILE A 3 52.64 13.47 55.07
N ILE A 4 53.12 12.97 53.93
CA ILE A 4 52.64 13.38 52.61
C ILE A 4 51.28 12.69 52.39
N ARG A 5 50.19 13.46 52.36
CA ARG A 5 48.85 12.93 52.01
C ARG A 5 48.67 12.96 50.49
N PRO A 6 48.37 11.84 49.83
CA PRO A 6 48.04 11.84 48.42
C PRO A 6 46.70 12.54 48.16
N ARG A 7 46.69 13.45 47.19
CA ARG A 7 45.48 14.16 46.75
C ARG A 7 44.50 13.14 46.15
N LYS A 8 43.32 12.98 46.76
CA LYS A 8 42.24 12.16 46.19
C LYS A 8 41.89 12.72 44.81
N GLU A 9 42.21 11.98 43.76
CA GLU A 9 41.87 12.37 42.39
C GLU A 9 40.35 12.35 42.18
N ASN A 10 39.85 13.23 41.33
CA ASN A 10 38.42 13.38 41.03
C ASN A 10 37.93 12.25 40.10
N TYR A 11 37.92 11.00 40.59
CA TYR A 11 37.50 9.83 39.80
C TYR A 11 36.10 9.99 39.20
N VAL A 12 35.17 10.60 39.95
CA VAL A 12 33.80 10.89 39.47
C VAL A 12 33.81 11.76 38.21
N LEU A 13 34.66 12.78 38.17
CA LEU A 13 34.77 13.68 37.02
C LEU A 13 35.34 12.95 35.80
N LYS A 14 36.33 12.08 35.99
CA LYS A 14 36.93 11.26 34.92
C LYS A 14 35.90 10.29 34.32
N TYR A 15 35.09 9.63 35.16
CA TYR A 15 34.02 8.74 34.69
C TYR A 15 32.92 9.50 33.95
N LEU A 16 32.51 10.67 34.45
CA LEU A 16 31.49 11.50 33.81
C LEU A 16 31.96 11.97 32.42
N LEU A 17 33.22 12.44 32.34
CA LEU A 17 33.82 12.87 31.07
C LEU A 17 33.92 11.70 30.07
N GLY A 18 34.32 10.52 30.53
CA GLY A 18 34.37 9.30 29.71
C GLY A 18 32.99 8.88 29.19
N GLY A 19 31.96 8.94 30.04
CA GLY A 19 30.58 8.67 29.65
C GLY A 19 30.04 9.64 28.59
N LEU A 20 30.38 10.93 28.72
CA LEU A 20 29.96 11.96 27.77
C LEU A 20 30.59 11.73 26.39
N VAL A 21 31.89 11.44 26.33
CA VAL A 21 32.59 11.11 25.07
C VAL A 21 32.00 9.86 24.42
N SER A 22 31.76 8.81 25.19
CA SER A 22 31.14 7.57 24.69
C SER A 22 29.75 7.83 24.10
N THR A 23 28.94 8.63 24.79
CA THR A 23 27.60 9.01 24.32
C THR A 23 27.66 9.79 23.01
N PHE A 24 28.60 10.72 22.87
CA PHE A 24 28.80 11.48 21.64
C PHE A 24 29.16 10.58 20.45
N ILE A 25 30.03 9.60 20.67
CA ILE A 25 30.40 8.63 19.64
C ILE A 25 29.17 7.81 19.20
N LEU A 26 28.39 7.31 20.16
CA LEU A 26 27.18 6.54 19.87
C LEU A 26 26.14 7.37 19.10
N VAL A 27 25.91 8.63 19.51
CA VAL A 27 24.98 9.54 18.83
C VAL A 27 25.45 9.80 17.40
N SER A 28 26.75 9.98 17.19
CA SER A 28 27.30 10.23 15.85
C SER A 28 27.08 9.02 14.91
N ILE A 29 27.35 7.80 15.40
CA ILE A 29 27.12 6.55 14.64
C ILE A 29 25.62 6.38 14.35
N CYS A 30 24.77 6.56 15.35
CA CYS A 30 23.32 6.51 15.17
C CYS A 30 22.84 7.53 14.14
N GLY A 31 23.35 8.76 14.18
CA GLY A 31 23.00 9.82 13.23
C GLY A 31 23.26 9.41 11.78
N VAL A 32 24.43 8.84 11.49
CA VAL A 32 24.77 8.34 10.15
C VAL A 32 23.83 7.20 9.73
N PHE A 33 23.56 6.25 10.62
CA PHE A 33 22.64 5.14 10.34
C PHE A 33 21.21 5.63 10.06
N PHE A 34 20.69 6.53 10.89
CA PHE A 34 19.37 7.12 10.72
C PHE A 34 19.25 7.92 9.43
N TYR A 35 20.28 8.70 9.07
CA TYR A 35 20.30 9.44 7.82
C TYR A 35 20.19 8.51 6.62
N ASN A 36 21.02 7.46 6.56
CA ASN A 36 20.98 6.50 5.47
C ASN A 36 19.63 5.78 5.37
N LYS A 37 19.04 5.39 6.50
CA LYS A 37 17.69 4.80 6.54
C LYS A 37 16.62 5.78 6.07
N PHE A 38 16.70 7.04 6.49
CA PHE A 38 15.74 8.06 6.10
C PHE A 38 15.77 8.33 4.59
N VAL A 39 16.96 8.44 4.00
CA VAL A 39 17.12 8.62 2.55
C VAL A 39 16.57 7.42 1.79
N SER A 40 16.89 6.18 2.22
CA SER A 40 16.34 4.96 1.62
C SER A 40 14.82 4.92 1.67
N ASN A 41 14.23 5.20 2.84
CA ASN A 41 12.78 5.22 3.03
C ASN A 41 12.11 6.27 2.13
N ARG A 42 12.76 7.42 1.93
CA ARG A 42 12.22 8.46 1.03
C ARG A 42 12.13 7.99 -0.42
N HIS A 43 13.14 7.26 -0.89
CA HIS A 43 13.11 6.67 -2.23
C HIS A 43 12.03 5.59 -2.35
N GLU A 44 11.89 4.73 -1.35
CA GLU A 44 10.83 3.71 -1.31
C GLU A 44 9.44 4.34 -1.34
N VAL A 45 9.18 5.37 -0.53
CA VAL A 45 7.90 6.10 -0.54
C VAL A 45 7.62 6.70 -1.92
N SER A 46 8.64 7.28 -2.55
CA SER A 46 8.48 7.81 -3.91
C SER A 46 8.14 6.71 -4.92
N ARG A 47 8.78 5.54 -4.81
CA ARG A 47 8.50 4.38 -5.66
C ARG A 47 7.07 3.87 -5.47
N TYR A 48 6.63 3.73 -4.22
CA TYR A 48 5.26 3.31 -3.91
C TYR A 48 4.22 4.29 -4.46
N LYS A 49 4.49 5.60 -4.39
CA LYS A 49 3.60 6.61 -4.98
C LYS A 49 3.45 6.44 -6.50
N THR A 50 4.55 6.13 -7.20
CA THR A 50 4.50 5.84 -8.63
C THR A 50 3.70 4.58 -8.93
N ILE A 51 3.93 3.50 -8.18
CA ILE A 51 3.20 2.23 -8.34
C ILE A 51 1.70 2.43 -8.13
N VAL A 52 1.29 3.18 -7.09
CA VAL A 52 -0.13 3.47 -6.84
C VAL A 52 -0.75 4.20 -8.02
N ARG A 53 -0.08 5.22 -8.55
CA ARG A 53 -0.57 5.96 -9.72
C ARG A 53 -0.69 5.07 -10.96
N GLU A 54 0.28 4.19 -11.21
CA GLU A 54 0.20 3.23 -12.32
C GLU A 54 -0.98 2.27 -12.17
N VAL A 55 -1.23 1.79 -10.95
CA VAL A 55 -2.38 0.92 -10.66
C VAL A 55 -3.70 1.67 -10.84
N GLU A 56 -3.78 2.93 -10.42
CA GLU A 56 -4.96 3.77 -10.66
C GLU A 56 -5.25 3.96 -12.15
N ILE A 57 -4.21 4.23 -12.96
CA ILE A 57 -4.33 4.34 -14.42
C ILE A 57 -4.83 3.02 -15.01
N LYS A 58 -4.19 1.89 -14.66
CA LYS A 58 -4.61 0.56 -15.13
C LYS A 58 -6.04 0.23 -14.73
N ASN A 59 -6.47 0.64 -13.54
CA ASN A 59 -7.84 0.45 -13.08
C ASN A 59 -8.83 1.27 -13.91
N ALA A 60 -8.49 2.54 -14.19
CA ALA A 60 -9.30 3.40 -15.07
C ALA A 60 -9.39 2.82 -16.50
N GLU A 61 -8.28 2.35 -17.05
CA GLU A 61 -8.26 1.67 -18.36
C GLU A 61 -9.09 0.38 -18.36
N LEU A 62 -8.99 -0.44 -17.31
CA LEU A 62 -9.77 -1.66 -17.19
C LEU A 62 -11.27 -1.36 -17.14
N LYS A 63 -11.66 -0.33 -16.37
CA LYS A 63 -13.06 0.14 -16.31
C LYS A 63 -13.54 0.63 -17.65
N ASP A 64 -12.75 1.47 -18.34
CA ASP A 64 -13.09 1.96 -19.67
C ASP A 64 -13.27 0.81 -20.67
N ASN A 65 -12.35 -0.15 -20.66
CA ASN A 65 -12.46 -1.36 -21.48
C ASN A 65 -13.70 -2.19 -21.15
N TYR A 66 -14.00 -2.36 -19.85
CA TYR A 66 -15.20 -3.05 -19.42
C TYR A 66 -16.46 -2.34 -19.93
N TYR A 67 -16.60 -1.04 -19.72
CA TYR A 67 -17.74 -0.27 -20.22
C TYR A 67 -17.86 -0.30 -21.73
N LYS A 68 -16.75 -0.26 -22.47
CA LYS A 68 -16.75 -0.40 -23.94
C LYS A 68 -17.28 -1.75 -24.41
N LEU A 69 -17.05 -2.83 -23.65
CA LEU A 69 -17.52 -4.17 -23.95
C LEU A 69 -18.98 -4.39 -23.53
N THR A 70 -19.38 -3.83 -22.38
CA THR A 70 -20.71 -4.03 -21.81
C THR A 70 -21.71 -2.93 -22.15
N ASN A 71 -21.32 -1.93 -22.95
CA ASN A 71 -22.23 -0.85 -23.33
C ASN A 71 -23.42 -1.45 -24.11
N SER A 72 -24.60 -1.29 -23.53
CA SER A 72 -25.88 -1.72 -24.08
C SER A 72 -26.17 -1.15 -25.46
N GLU A 73 -25.65 0.04 -25.80
CA GLU A 73 -25.78 0.58 -27.16
C GLU A 73 -25.02 -0.24 -28.19
N LYS A 74 -23.76 -0.60 -27.91
CA LYS A 74 -22.97 -1.48 -28.78
C LYS A 74 -23.55 -2.88 -28.86
N ILE A 75 -24.05 -3.39 -27.74
CA ILE A 75 -24.73 -4.69 -27.70
C ILE A 75 -25.98 -4.63 -28.60
N ASN A 76 -26.79 -3.56 -28.54
CA ASN A 76 -27.94 -3.37 -29.43
C ASN A 76 -27.55 -3.20 -30.90
N GLU A 77 -26.44 -2.50 -31.22
CA GLU A 77 -25.89 -2.47 -32.58
C GLU A 77 -25.46 -3.85 -33.08
N ILE A 78 -24.83 -4.65 -32.21
CA ILE A 78 -24.48 -6.04 -32.53
C ILE A 78 -25.75 -6.87 -32.74
N TYR A 79 -26.77 -6.75 -31.89
CA TYR A 79 -28.07 -7.42 -32.08
C TYR A 79 -28.69 -7.06 -33.44
N ASN A 80 -28.76 -5.77 -33.76
CA ASN A 80 -29.36 -5.27 -35.01
C ASN A 80 -28.56 -5.68 -36.26
N SER A 81 -27.23 -5.71 -36.20
CA SER A 81 -26.36 -6.11 -37.32
C SER A 81 -26.26 -7.63 -37.52
N SER A 82 -26.47 -8.41 -36.45
CA SER A 82 -26.45 -9.89 -36.49
C SER A 82 -27.81 -10.50 -36.85
N GLY A 83 -28.85 -9.69 -37.04
CA GLY A 83 -30.23 -10.16 -37.22
C GLY A 83 -30.82 -10.83 -35.97
N LEU A 84 -30.21 -10.61 -34.80
CA LEU A 84 -30.67 -11.15 -33.52
C LEU A 84 -31.72 -10.19 -32.93
N PHE A 85 -32.91 -10.71 -32.64
CA PHE A 85 -34.00 -9.94 -32.02
C PHE A 85 -34.27 -10.45 -30.60
N ILE A 86 -34.61 -9.53 -29.70
CA ILE A 86 -35.00 -9.88 -28.33
C ILE A 86 -36.42 -10.47 -28.38
N GLU A 87 -36.51 -11.77 -28.12
CA GLU A 87 -37.79 -12.48 -28.03
C GLU A 87 -38.48 -12.14 -26.71
N LYS A 88 -39.60 -11.39 -26.81
CA LYS A 88 -40.31 -10.87 -25.63
C LYS A 88 -41.10 -11.93 -24.87
N ASN A 89 -41.42 -13.06 -25.50
CA ASN A 89 -42.27 -14.09 -24.91
C ASN A 89 -41.83 -15.49 -25.37
N PRO A 90 -40.70 -15.98 -24.86
CA PRO A 90 -40.12 -17.25 -25.30
C PRO A 90 -40.98 -18.44 -24.89
N GLU A 91 -41.54 -19.16 -25.86
CA GLU A 91 -42.38 -20.34 -25.63
C GLU A 91 -41.59 -21.55 -25.06
N TYR A 92 -40.25 -21.53 -25.13
CA TYR A 92 -39.37 -22.55 -24.55
C TYR A 92 -39.16 -22.40 -23.05
N VAL A 93 -39.57 -21.28 -22.44
CA VAL A 93 -39.55 -21.12 -20.98
C VAL A 93 -40.81 -21.78 -20.43
N LYS A 94 -40.74 -23.12 -20.23
CA LYS A 94 -41.78 -23.83 -19.47
C LYS A 94 -41.82 -23.26 -18.06
N LYS A 95 -42.79 -22.38 -17.78
CA LYS A 95 -43.21 -22.09 -16.41
C LYS A 95 -43.61 -23.43 -15.79
N GLN A 96 -42.81 -23.92 -14.84
CA GLN A 96 -43.24 -24.98 -13.95
C GLN A 96 -44.45 -24.44 -13.16
N GLN A 97 -45.65 -24.67 -13.69
CA GLN A 97 -46.86 -24.52 -12.91
C GLN A 97 -46.85 -25.65 -11.88
N MET A 98 -46.46 -25.31 -10.64
CA MET A 98 -46.75 -26.17 -9.50
C MET A 98 -48.27 -26.22 -9.38
N VAL A 99 -48.85 -27.35 -9.77
CA VAL A 99 -50.25 -27.68 -9.50
C VAL A 99 -50.36 -27.90 -7.99
N MET A 100 -50.75 -26.86 -7.25
CA MET A 100 -51.16 -26.98 -5.85
C MET A 100 -52.55 -27.62 -5.85
N ASN A 101 -52.56 -28.95 -5.79
CA ASN A 101 -53.76 -29.74 -5.56
C ASN A 101 -54.11 -29.66 -4.06
N ASN A 102 -55.00 -28.74 -3.69
CA ASN A 102 -55.60 -28.75 -2.37
C ASN A 102 -57.00 -29.35 -2.48
N GLN A 103 -57.14 -30.51 -1.83
CA GLN A 103 -58.37 -31.26 -1.59
C GLN A 103 -59.40 -30.45 -0.80
#